data_AF-A0A9W6K1Q4-F1
#
_entry.id   AF-A0A9W6K1Q4-F1
#
_cell.length_a   1.000
_cell.length_b   1.000
_cell.length_c   1.000
_cell.angle_alpha   90.00
_cell.angle_beta   90.00
_cell.angle_gamma   90.00
#
_symmetry.space_group_name_H-M   'P 1'
#
loop_
_entity.id
_entity.type
_entity.pdbx_description
1 polymer ?
#
loop_
_entity_poly.entity_id
_entity_poly.type
_entity_poly.pdbx_seq_one_letter_code
_entity_poly.pdbx_strand_id
1 'polypeptide(L)'
;MPAISYNFAYLDEQTKRMIRRAILKAIAIPGYQVPFAAREMPMPYGWGTGGVQVTAAVLGPDDVLKVIDQGADDTTNAVAIRGFFEKTAGVATTTATTEATLIQTRHRIPETKLSENQILVYQVPIPEPLRFLEPRETETRQLHALEEYGLMHVKLYEDIARHGHIATTYAYPVEVAGRYVMDPSPIPKFDNPKMDDCPALQLFGAGREKRIYAIPPYTTVRSLDFEDHPFKVQRFAKPCALCAATGVYLDEVILDDRGGRMFVCSDTDYCNARQAEGHRGEMAAPVSSSGGAVLPHPTPLPHGEREQGDAPSLTLTARGAPEGAGEGPFGAEIAS
;
A
#
# COMPACT_ATOMS: atom_id res chain seq x y z
N MET A 1 -18.49 -32.37 -1.74
CA MET A 1 -19.23 -31.09 -1.77
C MET A 1 -18.95 -30.44 -3.12
N PRO A 2 -19.92 -29.87 -3.84
CA PRO A 2 -19.63 -29.09 -5.03
C PRO A 2 -18.69 -27.94 -4.66
N ALA A 3 -17.64 -27.73 -5.45
CA ALA A 3 -16.72 -26.61 -5.22
C ALA A 3 -17.49 -25.29 -5.33
N ILE A 4 -17.39 -24.43 -4.31
CA ILE A 4 -17.93 -23.07 -4.38
C ILE A 4 -17.13 -22.35 -5.45
N SER A 5 -17.81 -21.95 -6.54
CA SER A 5 -17.21 -21.17 -7.61
C SER A 5 -17.67 -19.73 -7.49
N TYR A 6 -16.71 -18.80 -7.42
CA TYR A 6 -16.98 -17.36 -7.47
C TYR A 6 -16.90 -16.87 -8.91
N ASN A 7 -17.50 -15.71 -9.21
CA ASN A 7 -17.21 -15.03 -10.47
C ASN A 7 -15.71 -14.66 -10.51
N PHE A 8 -15.15 -14.51 -11.72
CA PHE A 8 -13.76 -14.07 -11.88
C PHE A 8 -13.51 -12.80 -11.05
N ALA A 9 -12.47 -12.78 -10.22
CA ALA A 9 -12.17 -11.68 -9.31
C ALA A 9 -13.32 -11.33 -8.33
N TYR A 10 -14.09 -12.35 -7.92
CA TYR A 10 -15.15 -12.33 -6.91
C TYR A 10 -16.43 -11.54 -7.24
N LEU A 11 -16.32 -10.30 -7.70
CA LEU A 11 -17.46 -9.42 -7.94
C LEU A 11 -18.33 -9.90 -9.11
N ASP A 12 -19.65 -9.73 -8.99
CA ASP A 12 -20.56 -9.95 -10.11
C ASP A 12 -20.37 -8.90 -11.23
N GLU A 13 -20.82 -9.23 -12.44
CA GLU A 13 -20.64 -8.35 -13.61
C GLU A 13 -21.45 -7.04 -13.54
N GLN A 14 -22.55 -6.97 -12.78
CA GLN A 14 -23.30 -5.73 -12.61
C GLN A 14 -22.49 -4.74 -11.75
N THR A 15 -21.89 -5.23 -10.67
CA THR A 15 -21.04 -4.48 -9.76
C THR A 15 -19.79 -4.00 -10.50
N LYS A 16 -19.09 -4.87 -11.25
CA LYS A 16 -17.96 -4.46 -12.10
C LYS A 16 -18.37 -3.41 -13.13
N ARG A 17 -19.50 -3.61 -13.82
CA ARG A 17 -19.99 -2.64 -14.82
C ARG A 17 -20.27 -1.27 -14.22
N MET A 18 -20.75 -1.21 -12.97
CA MET A 18 -20.97 0.04 -12.25
C MET A 18 -19.65 0.71 -11.86
N ILE A 19 -18.70 -0.05 -11.29
CA ILE A 19 -17.36 0.45 -10.95
C ILE A 19 -16.64 0.98 -12.19
N ARG A 20 -16.65 0.23 -13.30
CA ARG A 20 -16.06 0.65 -14.59
C ARG A 20 -16.62 1.98 -15.09
N ARG A 21 -17.93 2.23 -14.95
CA ARG A 21 -18.52 3.54 -15.29
C ARG A 21 -18.01 4.66 -14.38
N ALA A 22 -17.87 4.40 -13.08
CA ALA A 22 -17.31 5.38 -12.14
C ALA A 22 -15.83 5.68 -12.46
N ILE A 23 -15.04 4.65 -12.79
CA ILE A 23 -13.64 4.80 -13.22
C ILE A 23 -13.55 5.66 -14.49
N LEU A 24 -14.36 5.39 -15.50
CA LEU A 24 -14.36 6.21 -16.73
C LEU A 24 -14.73 7.68 -16.46
N LYS A 25 -15.64 7.94 -15.50
CA LYS A 25 -15.95 9.31 -15.06
C LYS A 25 -14.80 9.95 -14.29
N ALA A 26 -14.13 9.19 -13.43
CA ALA A 26 -12.98 9.66 -12.67
C ALA A 26 -11.80 10.02 -13.58
N ILE A 27 -11.55 9.22 -14.62
CA ILE A 27 -10.52 9.51 -15.64
C ILE A 27 -10.87 10.80 -16.40
N ALA A 28 -12.14 10.98 -16.77
CA ALA A 28 -12.60 12.17 -17.49
C ALA A 28 -12.66 13.44 -16.63
N ILE A 29 -12.60 13.32 -15.31
CA ILE A 29 -12.66 14.44 -14.36
C ILE A 29 -11.54 14.24 -13.32
N PRO A 30 -10.27 14.45 -13.69
CA PRO A 30 -9.11 14.12 -12.84
C PRO A 30 -9.20 14.79 -11.46
N GLY A 31 -8.94 14.02 -10.41
CA GLY A 31 -9.03 14.48 -9.02
C GLY A 31 -10.44 14.59 -8.43
N TYR A 32 -11.51 14.45 -9.22
CA TYR A 32 -12.87 14.47 -8.70
C TYR A 32 -13.28 13.13 -8.06
N GLN A 33 -13.84 13.22 -6.85
CA GLN A 33 -14.33 12.09 -6.05
C GLN A 33 -15.68 11.58 -6.57
N VAL A 34 -15.67 10.64 -7.53
CA VAL A 34 -16.90 10.06 -8.10
C VAL A 34 -17.56 9.11 -7.08
N PRO A 35 -18.85 9.31 -6.74
CA PRO A 35 -19.56 8.38 -5.87
C PRO A 35 -19.83 7.05 -6.58
N PHE A 36 -19.67 5.94 -5.86
CA PHE A 36 -20.00 4.60 -6.36
C PHE A 36 -20.69 3.76 -5.29
N ALA A 37 -21.48 2.77 -5.70
CA ALA A 37 -22.19 1.89 -4.76
C ALA A 37 -21.28 0.73 -4.31
N ALA A 38 -20.37 1.01 -3.38
CA ALA A 38 -19.49 -0.01 -2.80
C ALA A 38 -20.29 -1.20 -2.24
N ARG A 39 -19.70 -2.39 -2.36
CA ARG A 39 -20.21 -3.64 -1.79
C ARG A 39 -19.37 -4.06 -0.59
N GLU A 40 -19.98 -4.85 0.27
CA GLU A 40 -19.26 -5.59 1.30
C GLU A 40 -18.32 -6.59 0.62
N MET A 41 -17.11 -6.70 1.16
CA MET A 41 -16.05 -7.58 0.67
C MET A 41 -15.70 -8.57 1.79
N PRO A 42 -15.08 -9.72 1.48
CA PRO A 42 -14.61 -10.68 2.49
C PRO A 42 -13.35 -10.19 3.22
N MET A 43 -13.31 -8.89 3.53
CA MET A 43 -12.28 -8.15 4.24
C MET A 43 -12.99 -7.03 5.02
N PRO A 44 -12.62 -6.75 6.29
CA PRO A 44 -13.26 -5.69 7.05
C PRO A 44 -13.11 -4.33 6.38
N TYR A 45 -14.09 -3.44 6.56
CA TYR A 45 -13.93 -2.04 6.14
C TYR A 45 -12.68 -1.42 6.78
N GLY A 46 -11.95 -0.60 6.02
CA GLY A 46 -10.67 -0.02 6.44
C GLY A 46 -9.45 -0.84 6.00
N TRP A 47 -9.62 -2.09 5.59
CA TRP A 47 -8.55 -2.96 5.08
C TRP A 47 -8.43 -2.93 3.55
N GLY A 48 -8.63 -1.75 2.95
CA GLY A 48 -8.42 -1.58 1.51
C GLY A 48 -9.57 -2.01 0.59
N THR A 49 -10.78 -2.21 1.11
CA THR A 49 -11.93 -2.75 0.34
C THR A 49 -12.27 -1.95 -0.93
N GLY A 50 -11.97 -0.65 -0.97
CA GLY A 50 -12.13 0.18 -2.16
C GLY A 50 -11.12 -0.18 -3.25
N GLY A 51 -9.84 -0.28 -2.90
CA GLY A 51 -8.78 -0.72 -3.80
C GLY A 51 -9.06 -2.13 -4.34
N VAL A 52 -9.47 -3.07 -3.49
CA VAL A 52 -9.83 -4.43 -3.93
C VAL A 52 -10.99 -4.42 -4.93
N GLN A 53 -12.02 -3.60 -4.71
CA GLN A 53 -13.14 -3.49 -5.66
C GLN A 53 -12.73 -2.88 -7.00
N VAL A 54 -11.86 -1.86 -6.98
CA VAL A 54 -11.31 -1.26 -8.20
C VAL A 54 -10.47 -2.29 -8.95
N THR A 55 -9.52 -2.95 -8.28
CA THR A 55 -8.70 -4.03 -8.84
C THR A 55 -9.57 -5.11 -9.48
N ALA A 56 -10.56 -5.64 -8.75
CA ALA A 56 -11.47 -6.67 -9.27
C ALA A 56 -12.26 -6.24 -10.53
N ALA A 57 -12.48 -4.94 -10.70
CA ALA A 57 -13.20 -4.41 -11.85
C ALA A 57 -12.31 -4.17 -13.08
N VAL A 58 -11.01 -3.91 -12.90
CA VAL A 58 -10.07 -3.63 -13.99
C VAL A 58 -9.18 -4.82 -14.35
N LEU A 59 -8.99 -5.78 -13.44
CA LEU A 59 -8.20 -6.98 -13.64
C LEU A 59 -8.77 -7.84 -14.78
N GLY A 60 -7.88 -8.26 -15.68
CA GLY A 60 -8.08 -9.26 -16.73
C GLY A 60 -7.34 -10.57 -16.43
N PRO A 61 -7.66 -11.65 -17.16
CA PRO A 61 -7.04 -12.96 -16.95
C PRO A 61 -5.55 -13.03 -17.33
N ASP A 62 -5.08 -12.14 -18.22
CA ASP A 62 -3.69 -12.07 -18.66
C ASP A 62 -2.84 -11.06 -17.86
N ASP A 63 -3.43 -10.41 -16.85
CA ASP A 63 -2.70 -9.46 -16.02
C ASP A 63 -1.71 -10.15 -15.07
N VAL A 64 -0.63 -9.43 -14.76
CA VAL A 64 0.33 -9.79 -13.72
C VAL A 64 0.14 -8.81 -12.55
N LEU A 65 -0.36 -9.34 -11.44
CA LEU A 65 -0.72 -8.55 -10.26
C LEU A 65 0.44 -8.45 -9.26
N LYS A 66 0.82 -7.22 -8.90
CA LYS A 66 1.64 -6.92 -7.72
C LYS A 66 0.78 -6.28 -6.64
N VAL A 67 0.98 -6.66 -5.38
CA VAL A 67 0.27 -6.07 -4.24
C VAL A 67 1.28 -5.71 -3.16
N ILE A 68 1.28 -4.44 -2.75
CA ILE A 68 2.16 -3.92 -1.70
C ILE A 68 1.36 -3.17 -0.62
N ASP A 69 1.85 -3.24 0.61
CA ASP A 69 1.40 -2.42 1.73
C ASP A 69 2.65 -1.99 2.51
N GLN A 70 2.76 -0.69 2.82
CA GLN A 70 3.99 -0.04 3.31
C GLN A 70 5.20 -0.22 2.37
N GLY A 71 4.98 -0.42 1.07
CA GLY A 71 6.06 -0.63 0.09
C GLY A 71 6.55 -2.06 -0.04
N ALA A 72 6.06 -2.97 0.80
CA ALA A 72 6.49 -4.36 0.84
C ALA A 72 5.39 -5.35 0.42
N ASP A 73 5.80 -6.40 -0.29
CA ASP A 73 4.92 -7.44 -0.84
C ASP A 73 4.53 -8.52 0.19
N ASP A 74 5.27 -8.62 1.30
CA ASP A 74 5.20 -9.68 2.32
C ASP A 74 4.49 -9.24 3.60
N THR A 75 3.96 -8.02 3.64
CA THR A 75 3.09 -7.57 4.72
C THR A 75 1.80 -8.38 4.76
N THR A 76 1.24 -8.54 5.96
CA THR A 76 0.06 -9.39 6.21
C THR A 76 -1.12 -9.06 5.29
N ASN A 77 -1.40 -7.76 5.10
CA ASN A 77 -2.48 -7.29 4.25
C ASN A 77 -2.19 -7.49 2.75
N ALA A 78 -0.95 -7.24 2.30
CA ALA A 78 -0.56 -7.46 0.90
C ALA A 78 -0.64 -8.94 0.51
N VAL A 79 -0.14 -9.84 1.37
CA VAL A 79 -0.25 -11.29 1.19
C VAL A 79 -1.71 -11.74 1.15
N ALA A 80 -2.55 -11.23 2.05
CA ALA A 80 -3.97 -11.58 2.09
C ALA A 80 -4.72 -11.15 0.82
N ILE A 81 -4.50 -9.93 0.33
CA ILE A 81 -5.13 -9.41 -0.88
C ILE A 81 -4.62 -10.13 -2.14
N ARG A 82 -3.31 -10.36 -2.25
CA ARG A 82 -2.74 -11.13 -3.37
C ARG A 82 -3.30 -12.54 -3.41
N GLY A 83 -3.28 -13.26 -2.28
CA GLY A 83 -3.83 -14.60 -2.17
C GLY A 83 -5.35 -14.66 -2.42
N PHE A 84 -6.08 -13.58 -2.15
CA PHE A 84 -7.50 -13.47 -2.53
C PHE A 84 -7.69 -13.44 -4.05
N PHE A 85 -6.90 -12.66 -4.79
CA PHE A 85 -6.97 -12.63 -6.26
C PHE A 85 -6.42 -13.89 -6.91
N GLU A 86 -5.37 -14.51 -6.37
CA GLU A 86 -4.90 -15.83 -6.82
C GLU A 86 -6.02 -16.87 -6.73
N LYS A 87 -6.78 -16.88 -5.62
CA LYS A 87 -7.89 -17.83 -5.41
C LYS A 87 -9.13 -17.54 -6.26
N THR A 88 -9.43 -16.26 -6.53
CA THR A 88 -10.71 -15.86 -7.16
C THR A 88 -10.58 -15.50 -8.64
N ALA A 89 -9.37 -15.26 -9.14
CA ALA A 89 -9.10 -14.89 -10.51
C ALA A 89 -8.05 -15.80 -11.18
N GLY A 90 -7.18 -16.46 -10.41
CA GLY A 90 -6.14 -17.33 -10.98
C GLY A 90 -5.10 -16.60 -11.83
N VAL A 91 -4.93 -15.30 -11.60
CA VAL A 91 -3.98 -14.44 -12.33
C VAL A 91 -2.54 -14.69 -11.88
N ALA A 92 -1.59 -14.39 -12.76
CA ALA A 92 -0.18 -14.38 -12.38
C ALA A 92 0.09 -13.27 -11.36
N THR A 93 1.02 -13.52 -10.44
CA THR A 93 1.45 -12.53 -9.45
C THR A 93 2.96 -12.36 -9.51
N THR A 94 3.44 -11.17 -9.17
CA THR A 94 4.88 -10.86 -9.12
C THR A 94 5.19 -9.94 -7.95
N THR A 95 6.43 -9.98 -7.49
CA THR A 95 7.00 -8.96 -6.60
C THR A 95 7.81 -7.93 -7.37
N ALA A 96 8.11 -8.13 -8.66
CA ALA A 96 8.87 -7.20 -9.47
C ALA A 96 7.97 -6.10 -10.05
N THR A 97 8.27 -4.85 -9.73
CA THR A 97 7.50 -3.69 -10.21
C THR A 97 7.48 -3.60 -11.74
N THR A 98 8.57 -3.99 -12.40
CA THR A 98 8.70 -3.94 -13.86
C THR A 98 7.90 -5.01 -14.60
N GLU A 99 7.49 -6.08 -13.92
CA GLU A 99 6.74 -7.19 -14.52
C GLU A 99 5.23 -7.05 -14.33
N ALA A 100 4.80 -6.22 -13.37
CA ALA A 100 3.39 -6.05 -13.05
C ALA A 100 2.68 -5.23 -14.13
N THR A 101 1.51 -5.67 -14.57
CA THR A 101 0.59 -4.85 -15.38
C THR A 101 -0.38 -4.08 -14.48
N LEU A 102 -0.66 -4.62 -13.29
CA LEU A 102 -1.49 -3.97 -12.29
C LEU A 102 -0.84 -4.04 -10.91
N ILE A 103 -0.74 -2.90 -10.24
CA ILE A 103 -0.16 -2.77 -8.91
C ILE A 103 -1.24 -2.26 -7.96
N GLN A 104 -1.61 -3.02 -6.95
CA GLN A 104 -2.44 -2.52 -5.85
C GLN A 104 -1.55 -2.11 -4.67
N THR A 105 -1.67 -0.86 -4.25
CA THR A 105 -0.80 -0.29 -3.21
C THR A 105 -1.57 0.26 -2.02
N ARG A 106 -0.95 0.17 -0.85
CA ARG A 106 -1.30 0.94 0.35
C ARG A 106 -0.06 1.69 0.84
N HIS A 107 -0.18 3.01 0.89
CA HIS A 107 0.77 3.98 1.48
C HIS A 107 2.10 4.19 0.75
N ARG A 108 2.35 3.58 -0.41
CA ARG A 108 3.61 3.82 -1.16
C ARG A 108 3.40 3.88 -2.66
N ILE A 109 4.23 4.67 -3.33
CA ILE A 109 4.48 4.53 -4.77
C ILE A 109 5.86 3.88 -4.93
N PRO A 110 6.01 2.82 -5.77
CA PRO A 110 7.30 2.18 -6.00
C PRO A 110 8.42 3.19 -6.32
N GLU A 111 9.65 2.86 -5.96
CA GLU A 111 10.83 3.67 -6.35
C GLU A 111 11.15 3.49 -7.84
N THR A 112 10.87 2.30 -8.38
CA THR A 112 10.96 2.00 -9.81
C THR A 112 9.91 2.81 -10.58
N LYS A 113 10.34 3.53 -11.63
CA LYS A 113 9.44 4.33 -12.48
C LYS A 113 8.41 3.44 -13.16
N LEU A 114 7.17 3.90 -13.16
CA LEU A 114 6.05 3.20 -13.81
C LEU A 114 6.00 3.50 -15.31
N SER A 115 5.36 2.62 -16.08
CA SER A 115 5.23 2.70 -17.54
C SER A 115 3.77 2.80 -18.01
N GLU A 116 3.56 3.12 -19.30
CA GLU A 116 2.23 3.29 -19.92
C GLU A 116 1.33 2.05 -19.82
N ASN A 117 1.93 0.86 -19.71
CA ASN A 117 1.20 -0.41 -19.66
C ASN A 117 0.78 -0.79 -18.23
N GLN A 118 0.98 0.10 -17.26
CA GLN A 118 0.70 -0.18 -15.85
C GLN A 118 -0.48 0.62 -15.31
N ILE A 119 -1.24 -0.01 -14.43
CA ILE A 119 -2.28 0.63 -13.62
C ILE A 119 -1.88 0.52 -12.14
N LEU A 120 -1.83 1.66 -11.45
CA LEU A 120 -1.59 1.73 -10.01
C LEU A 120 -2.91 2.02 -9.27
N VAL A 121 -3.33 1.09 -8.40
CA VAL A 121 -4.58 1.16 -7.63
C VAL A 121 -4.28 1.45 -6.17
N TYR A 122 -4.65 2.63 -5.69
CA TYR A 122 -4.43 3.09 -4.32
C TYR A 122 -5.59 2.73 -3.39
N GLN A 123 -5.24 2.24 -2.20
CA GLN A 123 -6.18 2.05 -1.09
C GLN A 123 -6.35 3.36 -0.31
N VAL A 124 -7.58 3.87 -0.26
CA VAL A 124 -7.88 5.18 0.34
C VAL A 124 -8.81 5.05 1.55
N PRO A 125 -8.40 5.50 2.74
CA PRO A 125 -9.27 5.50 3.91
C PRO A 125 -10.22 6.71 3.94
N ILE A 126 -9.72 7.90 3.58
CA ILE A 126 -10.44 9.18 3.53
C ILE A 126 -10.12 9.82 2.17
N PRO A 127 -11.11 9.95 1.26
CA PRO A 127 -10.88 10.51 -0.09
C PRO A 127 -10.96 12.03 -0.14
N GLU A 128 -11.50 12.65 0.91
CA GLU A 128 -11.83 14.07 0.96
C GLU A 128 -10.68 14.85 1.61
N PRO A 129 -9.87 15.60 0.84
CA PRO A 129 -8.72 16.33 1.38
C PRO A 129 -9.12 17.41 2.40
N LEU A 130 -10.34 17.93 2.33
CA LEU A 130 -10.85 18.95 3.25
C LEU A 130 -11.46 18.35 4.52
N ARG A 131 -11.49 17.01 4.70
CA ARG A 131 -12.28 16.34 5.76
C ARG A 131 -11.95 16.81 7.17
N PHE A 132 -10.68 17.13 7.43
CA PHE A 132 -10.24 17.57 8.75
C PHE A 132 -10.48 19.06 9.01
N LEU A 133 -10.87 19.82 7.98
CA LEU A 133 -11.24 21.22 8.05
C LEU A 133 -12.76 21.39 8.07
N GLU A 134 -13.45 20.62 7.25
CA GLU A 134 -14.91 20.56 7.19
C GLU A 134 -15.36 19.09 7.17
N PRO A 135 -15.91 18.57 8.29
CA PRO A 135 -16.28 17.17 8.39
C PRO A 135 -17.52 16.80 7.57
N ARG A 136 -18.34 17.76 7.11
CA ARG A 136 -19.60 17.50 6.41
C ARG A 136 -19.40 17.37 4.91
N GLU A 137 -19.87 16.25 4.35
CA GLU A 137 -19.88 16.00 2.91
C GLU A 137 -20.74 17.01 2.12
N THR A 138 -21.82 17.51 2.75
CA THR A 138 -22.72 18.48 2.11
C THR A 138 -22.06 19.82 1.82
N GLU A 139 -21.05 20.19 2.61
CA GLU A 139 -20.30 21.43 2.49
C GLU A 139 -19.08 21.23 1.59
N THR A 140 -18.25 20.22 1.86
CA THR A 140 -17.05 19.91 1.05
C THR A 140 -17.36 19.68 -0.43
N ARG A 141 -18.50 19.05 -0.76
CA ARG A 141 -18.94 18.93 -2.17
C ARG A 141 -19.22 20.27 -2.84
N GLN A 142 -19.69 21.28 -2.09
CA GLN A 142 -19.94 22.62 -2.61
C GLN A 142 -18.63 23.36 -2.81
N LEU A 143 -17.69 23.24 -1.86
CA LEU A 143 -16.34 23.78 -1.99
C LEU A 143 -15.64 23.23 -3.25
N HIS A 144 -15.72 21.92 -3.48
CA HIS A 144 -15.21 21.31 -4.71
C HIS A 144 -15.95 21.78 -5.98
N ALA A 145 -17.26 22.04 -5.91
CA ALA A 145 -18.04 22.52 -7.05
C ALA A 145 -17.66 23.97 -7.43
N LEU A 146 -17.42 24.81 -6.41
CA LEU A 146 -17.11 26.23 -6.56
C LEU A 146 -15.61 26.55 -6.62
N GLU A 147 -14.75 25.54 -6.45
CA GLU A 147 -13.28 25.70 -6.43
C GLU A 147 -12.77 26.53 -5.22
N GLU A 148 -13.47 26.42 -4.10
CA GLU A 148 -13.16 27.16 -2.88
C GLU A 148 -12.16 26.41 -1.98
N TYR A 149 -10.89 26.37 -2.42
CA TYR A 149 -9.80 25.70 -1.68
C TYR A 149 -9.01 26.61 -0.74
N GLY A 150 -9.50 27.82 -0.48
CA GLY A 150 -8.84 28.78 0.43
C GLY A 150 -8.61 28.21 1.83
N LEU A 151 -9.54 27.40 2.35
CA LEU A 151 -9.40 26.74 3.66
C LEU A 151 -8.15 25.87 3.76
N MET A 152 -7.79 25.16 2.69
CA MET A 152 -6.60 24.32 2.68
C MET A 152 -5.31 25.17 2.75
N HIS A 153 -5.28 26.29 2.03
CA HIS A 153 -4.14 27.22 2.10
C HIS A 153 -4.01 27.82 3.51
N VAL A 154 -5.12 28.22 4.13
CA VAL A 154 -5.11 28.71 5.53
C VAL A 154 -4.51 27.67 6.47
N LYS A 155 -4.94 26.40 6.36
CA LYS A 155 -4.39 25.29 7.17
C LYS A 155 -2.88 25.16 7.01
N LEU A 156 -2.39 25.10 5.77
CA LEU A 156 -0.96 24.93 5.50
C LEU A 156 -0.14 26.11 6.05
N TYR A 157 -0.68 27.33 5.97
CA TYR A 157 -0.03 28.51 6.53
C TYR A 157 -0.05 28.54 8.07
N GLU A 158 -1.12 28.05 8.70
CA GLU A 158 -1.17 27.89 10.17
C GLU A 158 -0.08 26.93 10.68
N ASP A 159 0.18 25.83 9.98
CA ASP A 159 1.27 24.91 10.32
C ASP A 159 2.63 25.64 10.25
N ILE A 160 2.87 26.41 9.19
CA ILE A 160 4.09 27.19 9.01
C ILE A 160 4.25 28.21 10.15
N ALA A 161 3.19 28.95 10.48
CA ALA A 161 3.24 29.95 11.54
C ALA A 161 3.51 29.34 12.93
N ARG A 162 3.00 28.14 13.21
CA ARG A 162 3.18 27.46 14.51
C ARG A 162 4.49 26.68 14.62
N HIS A 163 4.95 26.06 13.54
CA HIS A 163 6.03 25.08 13.59
C HIS A 163 7.25 25.47 12.72
N GLY A 164 7.17 26.57 11.95
CA GLY A 164 8.18 26.98 10.98
C GLY A 164 8.26 26.08 9.74
N HIS A 165 7.40 25.09 9.63
CA HIS A 165 7.29 24.15 8.52
C HIS A 165 5.89 23.53 8.50
N ILE A 166 5.48 23.01 7.33
CA ILE A 166 4.20 22.32 7.19
C ILE A 166 4.27 20.97 7.91
N ALA A 167 3.32 20.72 8.82
CA ALA A 167 3.28 19.55 9.68
C ALA A 167 2.76 18.29 8.98
N THR A 168 2.03 18.44 7.87
CA THR A 168 1.54 17.32 7.06
C THR A 168 2.71 16.53 6.45
N THR A 169 2.87 15.27 6.84
CA THR A 169 3.97 14.39 6.38
C THR A 169 3.54 13.29 5.40
N TYR A 170 2.25 12.94 5.37
CA TYR A 170 1.61 11.97 4.49
C TYR A 170 0.20 12.48 4.10
N ALA A 171 -0.45 11.86 3.11
CA ALA A 171 -1.72 12.34 2.56
C ALA A 171 -1.69 13.85 2.24
N TYR A 172 -0.57 14.30 1.69
CA TYR A 172 -0.33 15.72 1.47
C TYR A 172 -1.11 16.19 0.25
N PRO A 173 -1.99 17.20 0.37
CA PRO A 173 -2.91 17.58 -0.69
C PRO A 173 -2.20 18.00 -1.98
N VAL A 174 -2.73 17.55 -3.11
CA VAL A 174 -2.22 17.88 -4.45
C VAL A 174 -3.30 18.53 -5.29
N GLU A 175 -2.93 19.49 -6.12
CA GLU A 175 -3.75 20.00 -7.22
C GLU A 175 -3.52 19.14 -8.46
N VAL A 176 -4.61 18.61 -9.02
CA VAL A 176 -4.60 17.75 -10.20
C VAL A 176 -5.18 18.52 -11.39
N ALA A 177 -4.47 18.46 -12.51
CA ALA A 177 -4.86 19.08 -13.78
C ALA A 177 -5.19 20.58 -13.66
N GLY A 178 -4.53 21.29 -12.73
CA GLY A 178 -4.74 22.73 -12.51
C GLY A 178 -6.12 23.07 -11.95
N ARG A 179 -6.82 22.13 -11.30
CA ARG A 179 -8.20 22.35 -10.85
C ARG A 179 -8.55 21.69 -9.53
N TYR A 180 -8.62 20.36 -9.47
CA TYR A 180 -9.12 19.68 -8.26
C TYR A 180 -8.01 19.52 -7.22
N VAL A 181 -8.23 20.00 -6.00
CA VAL A 181 -7.45 19.55 -4.84
C VAL A 181 -7.89 18.13 -4.50
N MET A 182 -6.92 17.23 -4.33
CA MET A 182 -7.12 15.79 -4.19
C MET A 182 -6.28 15.24 -3.04
N ASP A 183 -6.84 14.28 -2.29
CA ASP A 183 -6.07 13.45 -1.35
C ASP A 183 -5.33 12.34 -2.14
N PRO A 184 -3.98 12.29 -2.13
CA PRO A 184 -3.21 11.29 -2.89
C PRO A 184 -3.16 9.91 -2.21
N SER A 185 -4.09 9.61 -1.31
CA SER A 185 -4.04 8.53 -0.32
C SER A 185 -2.94 8.77 0.73
N PRO A 186 -2.84 7.94 1.80
CA PRO A 186 -1.83 8.08 2.84
C PRO A 186 -0.40 7.68 2.40
N ILE A 187 0.00 8.03 1.17
CA ILE A 187 1.41 8.00 0.77
C ILE A 187 2.18 9.08 1.53
N PRO A 188 3.47 8.87 1.85
CA PRO A 188 4.31 9.94 2.36
C PRO A 188 4.40 11.05 1.31
N LYS A 189 4.49 12.31 1.74
CA LYS A 189 4.69 13.44 0.81
C LYS A 189 5.94 13.25 -0.07
N PHE A 190 6.90 12.43 0.38
CA PHE A 190 8.02 11.96 -0.43
C PHE A 190 7.61 11.38 -1.79
N ASP A 191 6.48 10.67 -1.85
CA ASP A 191 6.01 10.00 -3.06
C ASP A 191 5.19 10.94 -3.97
N ASN A 192 4.66 12.08 -3.48
CA ASN A 192 3.84 13.00 -4.29
C ASN A 192 4.49 13.39 -5.64
N PRO A 193 5.80 13.71 -5.72
CA PRO A 193 6.44 14.07 -7.00
C PRO A 193 6.40 12.95 -8.04
N LYS A 194 6.22 11.68 -7.64
CA LYS A 194 6.12 10.55 -8.57
C LYS A 194 4.77 10.49 -9.30
N MET A 195 3.78 11.25 -8.84
CA MET A 195 2.44 11.30 -9.43
C MET A 195 2.37 12.25 -10.62
N ASP A 196 3.25 13.27 -10.65
CA ASP A 196 3.33 14.28 -11.71
C ASP A 196 3.89 13.66 -12.98
N ASP A 197 3.23 13.91 -14.10
CA ASP A 197 3.63 13.43 -15.43
C ASP A 197 3.93 11.91 -15.48
N CYS A 198 3.22 11.14 -14.66
CA CYS A 198 3.41 9.70 -14.56
C CYS A 198 2.81 8.99 -15.79
N PRO A 199 3.54 8.07 -16.46
CA PRO A 199 3.01 7.31 -17.60
C PRO A 199 1.88 6.34 -17.25
N ALA A 200 1.80 5.89 -15.99
CA ALA A 200 0.82 4.90 -15.56
C ALA A 200 -0.52 5.53 -15.18
N LEU A 201 -1.60 4.81 -15.41
CA LEU A 201 -2.93 5.21 -14.92
C LEU A 201 -3.00 5.01 -13.40
N GLN A 202 -3.42 6.04 -12.67
CA GLN A 202 -3.54 6.01 -11.22
C GLN A 202 -5.03 6.03 -10.82
N LEU A 203 -5.47 5.00 -10.11
CA LEU A 203 -6.86 4.83 -9.65
C LEU A 203 -6.93 4.76 -8.14
N PHE A 204 -7.87 5.46 -7.53
CA PHE A 204 -7.98 5.59 -6.09
C PHE A 204 -9.33 5.05 -5.61
N GLY A 205 -9.31 4.10 -4.68
CA GLY A 205 -10.51 3.41 -4.21
C GLY A 205 -10.76 3.59 -2.72
N ALA A 206 -11.80 4.37 -2.37
CA ALA A 206 -12.28 4.55 -1.00
C ALA A 206 -13.59 3.78 -0.79
N GLY A 207 -13.50 2.54 -0.33
CA GLY A 207 -14.65 1.63 -0.22
C GLY A 207 -15.67 2.06 0.84
N ARG A 208 -15.18 2.39 2.05
CA ARG A 208 -16.01 2.84 3.18
C ARG A 208 -16.72 4.16 2.88
N GLU A 209 -16.01 5.09 2.27
CA GLU A 209 -16.51 6.43 1.91
C GLU A 209 -17.21 6.46 0.53
N LYS A 210 -17.25 5.32 -0.18
CA LYS A 210 -17.95 5.14 -1.45
C LYS A 210 -17.49 6.14 -2.52
N ARG A 211 -16.17 6.33 -2.68
CA ARG A 211 -15.58 7.20 -3.71
C ARG A 211 -14.55 6.46 -4.55
N ILE A 212 -14.52 6.78 -5.84
CA ILE A 212 -13.46 6.44 -6.79
C ILE A 212 -13.00 7.73 -7.46
N TYR A 213 -11.70 7.91 -7.60
CA TYR A 213 -11.11 9.02 -8.35
C TYR A 213 -9.87 8.54 -9.09
N ALA A 214 -9.34 9.37 -9.99
CA ALA A 214 -8.26 8.97 -10.87
C ALA A 214 -7.37 10.14 -11.25
N ILE A 215 -6.13 9.80 -11.63
CA ILE A 215 -5.21 10.66 -12.36
C ILE A 215 -4.85 9.92 -13.64
N PRO A 216 -5.25 10.43 -14.83
CA PRO A 216 -4.82 9.87 -16.10
C PRO A 216 -3.30 9.94 -16.29
N PRO A 217 -2.71 9.10 -17.16
CA PRO A 217 -1.32 9.26 -17.58
C PRO A 217 -0.99 10.70 -18.02
N TYR A 218 0.25 11.12 -17.76
CA TYR A 218 0.78 12.43 -18.19
C TYR A 218 -0.04 13.63 -17.73
N THR A 219 -0.67 13.51 -16.56
CA THR A 219 -1.44 14.60 -15.93
C THR A 219 -0.54 15.37 -14.97
N THR A 220 -0.63 16.69 -15.00
CA THR A 220 0.05 17.56 -14.03
C THR A 220 -0.52 17.36 -12.63
N VAL A 221 0.34 17.10 -11.66
CA VAL A 221 0.02 16.94 -10.24
C VAL A 221 1.00 17.76 -9.41
N ARG A 222 0.50 18.80 -8.73
CA ARG A 222 1.35 19.70 -7.93
C ARG A 222 0.96 19.60 -6.47
N SER A 223 1.93 19.40 -5.58
CA SER A 223 1.66 19.50 -4.14
C SER A 223 1.43 20.97 -3.78
N LEU A 224 0.39 21.25 -2.98
CA LEU A 224 0.10 22.62 -2.55
C LEU A 224 1.26 23.18 -1.73
N ASP A 225 1.77 24.34 -2.09
CA ASP A 225 2.82 25.05 -1.37
C ASP A 225 2.66 26.56 -1.51
N PHE A 226 3.64 27.32 -1.03
CA PHE A 226 3.70 28.77 -1.16
C PHE A 226 5.04 29.17 -1.78
N GLU A 227 5.09 30.31 -2.47
CA GLU A 227 6.32 30.81 -3.09
C GLU A 227 7.46 30.99 -2.06
N ASP A 228 7.13 31.42 -0.84
CA ASP A 228 8.06 31.61 0.27
C ASP A 228 8.32 30.33 1.08
N HIS A 229 7.47 29.31 0.92
CA HIS A 229 7.56 28.01 1.59
C HIS A 229 7.33 26.86 0.59
N PRO A 230 8.31 26.60 -0.30
CA PRO A 230 8.15 25.60 -1.34
C PRO A 230 8.07 24.18 -0.76
N PHE A 231 7.40 23.29 -1.50
CA PHE A 231 7.24 21.89 -1.13
C PHE A 231 8.58 21.19 -0.92
N LYS A 232 8.70 20.44 0.19
CA LYS A 232 9.90 19.69 0.55
C LYS A 232 9.55 18.28 0.98
N VAL A 233 10.22 17.31 0.37
CA VAL A 233 10.17 15.89 0.72
C VAL A 233 11.08 15.56 1.91
N GLN A 234 10.80 14.44 2.56
CA GLN A 234 11.66 13.88 3.60
C GLN A 234 13.08 13.62 3.06
N ARG A 235 14.08 13.85 3.93
CA ARG A 235 15.47 13.51 3.65
C ARG A 235 15.98 12.62 4.78
N PHE A 236 16.73 11.59 4.41
CA PHE A 236 17.33 10.65 5.35
C PHE A 236 18.83 10.91 5.42
N ALA A 237 19.37 10.97 6.64
CA ALA A 237 20.79 11.23 6.85
C ALA A 237 21.69 10.04 6.48
N LYS A 238 21.14 8.83 6.57
CA LYS A 238 21.82 7.58 6.25
C LYS A 238 21.25 6.96 4.97
N PRO A 239 22.07 6.27 4.17
CA PRO A 239 21.57 5.41 3.11
C PRO A 239 20.84 4.19 3.69
N CYS A 240 20.15 3.43 2.84
CA CYS A 240 19.63 2.12 3.21
C CYS A 240 20.76 1.20 3.72
N ALA A 241 20.57 0.63 4.90
CA ALA A 241 21.54 -0.22 5.56
C ALA A 241 21.76 -1.58 4.85
N LEU A 242 20.87 -1.98 3.93
CA LEU A 242 20.97 -3.24 3.18
C LEU A 242 21.55 -3.07 1.77
N CYS A 243 21.11 -2.06 1.03
CA CYS A 243 21.48 -1.88 -0.39
C CYS A 243 22.19 -0.56 -0.70
N ALA A 244 22.55 0.23 0.32
CA ALA A 244 23.20 1.53 0.21
C ALA A 244 22.46 2.58 -0.64
N ALA A 245 21.16 2.38 -0.93
CA ALA A 245 20.36 3.36 -1.66
C ALA A 245 20.26 4.70 -0.92
N THR A 246 20.33 5.80 -1.66
CA THR A 246 20.07 7.16 -1.18
C THR A 246 18.95 7.77 -2.02
N GLY A 247 18.28 8.79 -1.49
CA GLY A 247 17.19 9.45 -2.22
C GLY A 247 15.95 8.55 -2.41
N VAL A 248 15.73 7.61 -1.49
CA VAL A 248 14.57 6.71 -1.44
C VAL A 248 13.88 6.83 -0.08
N TYR A 249 12.64 6.36 0.02
CA TYR A 249 11.95 6.35 1.30
C TYR A 249 12.47 5.21 2.18
N LEU A 250 12.85 5.52 3.43
CA LEU A 250 13.39 4.55 4.37
C LEU A 250 12.45 4.32 5.54
N ASP A 251 12.26 3.06 5.90
CA ASP A 251 11.66 2.63 7.15
C ASP A 251 12.71 2.59 8.26
N GLU A 252 12.30 2.96 9.46
CA GLU A 252 13.10 2.85 10.67
C GLU A 252 12.75 1.55 11.41
N VAL A 253 13.71 0.64 11.52
CA VAL A 253 13.60 -0.62 12.24
C VAL A 253 14.37 -0.52 13.55
N ILE A 254 13.67 -0.75 14.67
CA ILE A 254 14.28 -0.80 16.00
C ILE A 254 14.93 -2.18 16.18
N LEU A 255 16.21 -2.20 16.49
CA LEU A 255 17.00 -3.45 16.60
C LEU A 255 17.12 -3.95 18.05
N ASP A 256 17.12 -3.03 19.01
CA ASP A 256 17.30 -3.33 20.42
C ASP A 256 16.65 -2.28 21.33
N ASP A 257 16.49 -2.62 22.62
CA ASP A 257 15.96 -1.73 23.66
C ASP A 257 16.97 -0.66 24.14
N ARG A 258 18.14 -0.58 23.51
CA ARG A 258 19.24 0.35 23.86
C ARG A 258 19.40 1.47 22.83
N GLY A 259 18.46 1.58 21.89
CA GLY A 259 18.42 2.64 20.88
C GLY A 259 19.08 2.29 19.55
N GLY A 260 19.46 1.02 19.33
CA GLY A 260 19.91 0.52 18.05
C GLY A 260 18.81 0.63 16.99
N ARG A 261 19.13 1.27 15.86
CA ARG A 261 18.20 1.57 14.77
C ARG A 261 18.84 1.24 13.43
N MET A 262 18.03 0.73 12.52
CA MET A 262 18.39 0.45 11.14
C MET A 262 17.43 1.20 10.21
N PHE A 263 17.97 1.85 9.18
CA PHE A 263 17.16 2.50 8.14
C PHE A 263 17.24 1.68 6.86
N VAL A 264 16.12 1.18 6.36
CA VAL A 264 16.07 0.30 5.18
C VAL A 264 15.06 0.80 4.17
N CYS A 265 15.25 0.49 2.89
CA CYS A 265 14.25 0.82 1.87
C CYS A 265 12.89 0.25 2.26
N SER A 266 11.88 1.11 2.25
CA SER A 266 10.49 0.68 2.41
C SER A 266 9.99 -0.08 1.18
N ASP A 267 10.49 0.26 -0.02
CA ASP A 267 10.27 -0.55 -1.23
C ASP A 267 11.22 -1.75 -1.23
N THR A 268 10.69 -2.93 -0.92
CA THR A 268 11.47 -4.17 -0.79
C THR A 268 11.92 -4.72 -2.13
N ASP A 269 11.12 -4.56 -3.18
CA ASP A 269 11.46 -4.98 -4.54
C ASP A 269 12.69 -4.21 -5.04
N TYR A 270 12.63 -2.87 -4.94
CA TYR A 270 13.76 -2.01 -5.26
C TYR A 270 15.01 -2.34 -4.45
N CYS A 271 14.85 -2.63 -3.15
CA CYS A 271 15.95 -3.02 -2.28
C CYS A 271 16.61 -4.33 -2.73
N ASN A 272 15.79 -5.34 -3.06
CA ASN A 272 16.25 -6.66 -3.47
C ASN A 272 16.95 -6.62 -4.83
N ALA A 273 16.39 -5.89 -5.81
CA ALA A 273 17.02 -5.69 -7.11
C ALA A 273 18.43 -5.09 -6.96
N ARG A 274 18.57 -4.03 -6.17
CA ARG A 274 19.88 -3.41 -5.90
C ARG A 274 20.86 -4.35 -5.21
N GLN A 275 20.39 -5.16 -4.27
CA GLN A 275 21.24 -6.16 -3.61
C GLN A 275 21.70 -7.26 -4.56
N ALA A 276 20.84 -7.66 -5.50
CA ALA A 276 21.19 -8.62 -6.55
C ALA A 276 22.22 -8.06 -7.55
N GLU A 277 22.16 -6.75 -7.81
CA GLU A 277 23.18 -5.99 -8.58
C GLU A 277 24.49 -5.77 -7.82
N GLY A 278 24.59 -6.24 -6.57
CA GLY A 278 25.80 -6.19 -5.76
C GLY A 278 25.93 -4.94 -4.89
N HIS A 279 24.92 -4.07 -4.83
CA HIS A 279 24.93 -2.96 -3.88
C HIS A 279 24.75 -3.48 -2.44
N ARG A 280 25.60 -3.02 -1.53
CA ARG A 280 25.62 -3.45 -0.12
C ARG A 280 25.68 -2.24 0.79
N GLY A 281 24.75 -2.18 1.75
CA GLY A 281 24.78 -1.22 2.85
C GLY A 281 25.58 -1.73 4.05
N GLU A 282 25.72 -0.88 5.06
CA GLU A 282 26.56 -1.13 6.25
C GLU A 282 26.14 -2.36 7.07
N MET A 283 24.87 -2.78 6.97
CA MET A 283 24.28 -3.91 7.71
C MET A 283 23.84 -5.06 6.79
N ALA A 284 24.29 -5.07 5.53
CA ALA A 284 23.99 -6.17 4.61
C ALA A 284 24.68 -7.47 5.06
N ALA A 285 24.00 -8.60 4.95
CA ALA A 285 24.61 -9.90 5.23
C ALA A 285 25.83 -10.14 4.32
N PRO A 286 26.93 -10.71 4.83
CA PRO A 286 28.09 -11.04 4.00
C PRO A 286 27.69 -12.01 2.90
N VAL A 287 28.15 -11.77 1.68
CA VAL A 287 27.96 -12.70 0.56
C VAL A 287 28.63 -14.01 0.95
N SER A 288 27.85 -15.08 1.12
CA SER A 288 28.44 -16.41 1.28
C SER A 288 29.17 -16.72 -0.02
N SER A 289 30.49 -16.69 0.02
CA SER A 289 31.32 -17.26 -1.04
C SER A 289 31.17 -18.79 -0.96
N SER A 290 30.07 -19.34 -1.47
CA SER A 290 30.03 -20.76 -1.83
C SER A 290 30.85 -20.97 -3.10
N GLY A 291 32.18 -20.78 -2.97
CA GLY A 291 33.10 -21.54 -3.78
C GLY A 291 32.77 -23.02 -3.58
N GLY A 292 32.61 -23.76 -4.67
CA GLY A 292 32.22 -25.16 -4.66
C GLY A 292 33.16 -26.00 -3.81
N ALA A 293 32.80 -26.19 -2.54
CA ALA A 293 33.28 -27.30 -1.74
C ALA A 293 32.30 -28.44 -2.01
N VAL A 294 32.71 -29.36 -2.87
CA VAL A 294 32.11 -30.69 -3.00
C VAL A 294 32.11 -31.29 -1.59
N LEU A 295 30.93 -31.41 -0.98
CA LEU A 295 30.76 -32.21 0.22
C LEU A 295 31.13 -33.66 -0.13
N PRO A 296 32.04 -34.33 0.59
CA PRO A 296 32.30 -35.74 0.34
C PRO A 296 31.03 -36.54 0.64
N HIS A 297 30.69 -37.44 -0.29
CA HIS A 297 29.59 -38.37 -0.16
C HIS A 297 29.59 -39.07 1.22
N PRO A 298 28.44 -39.22 1.90
CA PRO A 298 28.37 -40.04 3.09
C PRO A 298 28.57 -41.51 2.71
N THR A 299 29.59 -42.13 3.31
CA THR A 299 29.86 -43.57 3.22
C THR A 299 28.66 -44.36 3.79
N PRO A 300 28.20 -45.45 3.17
CA PRO A 300 27.10 -46.25 3.70
C PRO A 300 27.54 -46.97 4.98
N LEU A 301 26.75 -46.84 6.05
CA LEU A 301 26.89 -47.67 7.26
C LEU A 301 26.30 -49.07 7.01
N PRO A 302 26.88 -50.14 7.59
CA PRO A 302 26.45 -51.50 7.34
C PRO A 302 25.13 -51.83 8.06
N HIS A 303 24.34 -52.69 7.41
CA HIS A 303 23.07 -53.21 7.89
C HIS A 303 23.20 -53.95 9.23
N GLY A 304 22.50 -53.44 10.24
CA GLY A 304 22.24 -54.10 11.53
C GLY A 304 20.74 -54.37 11.69
N GLU A 305 20.44 -55.53 12.28
CA GLU A 305 19.16 -56.24 12.24
C GLU A 305 18.00 -55.53 12.97
N ARG A 306 16.77 -55.81 12.52
CA ARG A 306 15.52 -55.32 13.10
C ARG A 306 15.15 -56.16 14.32
N GLU A 307 14.92 -55.54 15.47
CA GLU A 307 14.12 -56.11 16.55
C GLU A 307 12.85 -55.27 16.76
N GLN A 308 11.72 -55.98 16.84
CA GLN A 308 10.38 -55.49 17.12
C GLN A 308 10.20 -55.28 18.62
N GLY A 309 9.71 -54.10 19.02
CA GLY A 309 9.31 -53.80 20.39
C GLY A 309 8.14 -52.81 20.39
N ASP A 310 7.08 -53.20 21.08
CA ASP A 310 5.77 -52.55 21.17
C ASP A 310 5.75 -51.21 21.92
N ALA A 311 4.66 -50.45 21.69
CA ALA A 311 4.40 -49.03 22.02
C ALA A 311 4.36 -48.64 23.52
N PRO A 312 4.18 -47.33 23.85
CA PRO A 312 2.81 -46.83 23.97
C PRO A 312 2.55 -45.39 23.49
N SER A 313 1.27 -45.16 23.18
CA SER A 313 0.66 -43.89 22.80
C SER A 313 0.69 -42.84 23.92
N LEU A 314 1.09 -41.61 23.61
CA LEU A 314 0.92 -40.45 24.47
C LEU A 314 -0.12 -39.49 23.86
N THR A 315 -1.28 -39.50 24.50
CA THR A 315 -2.43 -38.64 24.29
C THR A 315 -2.08 -37.20 24.69
N LEU A 316 -2.15 -36.25 23.74
CA LEU A 316 -1.97 -34.83 24.03
C LEU A 316 -3.27 -34.29 24.67
N THR A 317 -3.23 -34.05 25.97
CA THR A 317 -4.30 -33.37 26.72
C THR A 317 -4.14 -31.87 26.59
N ALA A 318 -5.19 -31.20 26.11
CA ALA A 318 -5.29 -29.75 26.07
C ALA A 318 -5.27 -29.19 27.50
N ARG A 319 -4.32 -28.29 27.81
CA ARG A 319 -4.27 -27.56 29.07
C ARG A 319 -4.87 -26.17 28.89
N GLY A 320 -5.66 -25.79 29.90
CA GLY A 320 -6.55 -24.65 29.99
C GLY A 320 -5.93 -23.27 29.77
N ALA A 321 -6.80 -22.38 29.32
CA ALA A 321 -6.63 -20.94 29.30
C ALA A 321 -6.45 -20.37 30.73
N PRO A 322 -5.66 -19.30 30.92
CA PRO A 322 -5.76 -18.45 32.09
C PRO A 322 -6.72 -17.28 31.82
N GLU A 323 -7.75 -17.17 32.64
CA GLU A 323 -8.58 -15.99 32.82
C GLU A 323 -7.81 -14.90 33.60
N GLY A 324 -8.01 -13.63 33.21
CA GLY A 324 -7.98 -12.49 34.12
C GLY A 324 -6.69 -11.67 34.21
N ALA A 325 -6.59 -10.59 33.40
CA ALA A 325 -5.88 -9.37 33.78
C ALA A 325 -6.37 -8.14 32.96
N GLY A 326 -7.22 -7.32 33.58
CA GLY A 326 -7.21 -5.85 33.47
C GLY A 326 -7.73 -5.18 32.18
N GLU A 327 -9.05 -5.00 32.08
CA GLU A 327 -9.63 -3.93 31.26
C GLU A 327 -9.51 -2.58 31.99
N GLY A 328 -8.89 -1.60 31.34
CA GLY A 328 -8.90 -0.19 31.74
C GLY A 328 -9.79 0.62 30.78
N PRO A 329 -10.56 1.61 31.27
CA PRO A 329 -11.64 2.22 30.50
C PRO A 329 -11.14 3.42 29.68
N PHE A 330 -11.50 3.47 28.39
CA PHE A 330 -11.61 4.72 27.64
C PHE A 330 -13.06 4.88 27.22
N GLY A 331 -13.84 5.53 28.09
CA GLY A 331 -15.15 6.03 27.77
C GLY A 331 -15.04 7.31 26.94
N ALA A 332 -15.83 7.38 25.87
CA ALA A 332 -16.30 8.64 25.30
C ALA A 332 -17.82 8.54 25.27
N GLU A 333 -18.46 9.15 26.28
CA GLU A 333 -19.89 9.42 26.29
C GLU A 333 -20.22 10.36 25.12
N ILE A 334 -21.19 9.94 24.29
CA ILE A 334 -21.93 10.82 23.39
C ILE A 334 -23.28 11.01 24.07
N ALA A 335 -23.48 12.18 24.67
CA ALA A 335 -24.81 12.61 25.10
C ALA A 335 -25.61 13.09 23.89
N SER A 336 -26.85 12.61 23.86
CA SER A 336 -28.00 12.98 23.04
C SER A 336 -28.23 14.48 22.90
#